data_AF-A0A8J7RL81-F1
#
_entry.id   AF-A0A8J7RL81-F1
#
_cell.length_a   1.000
_cell.length_b   1.000
_cell.length_c   1.000
_cell.angle_alpha   90.00
_cell.angle_beta   90.00
_cell.angle_gamma   90.00
#
_symmetry.space_group_name_H-M   'P 1'
#
loop_
_entity.id
_entity.type
_entity.pdbx_description
1 polymer ?
#
loop_
_entity_poly.entity_id
_entity_poly.type
_entity_poly.pdbx_seq_one_letter_code
_entity_poly.pdbx_strand_id
1 'polypeptide(L)'
;MKITMPLPRIVHYTILTMLMFLIGALPAGFDHQDRKEHLDRQGRLDHRSDYIMDSISGGNFSDYVSTHITEKDRWALSMRTFGSFHNFMHELMTQMVRHGENEHLERGETPDFSNRISGGQWSDYRQTLEDAGDDSPWYELVRITEIMHDRVHHAMARSLLYDHHVHSRDADPEDYLRGDILDFGEGIPDPDERSINTASLDEFREWAWRYDAGTPEFHSSVQKMAVFAHMLDDMLTQWLEYGEEHSDPDCSPADGNESLRSAAWPNYAQQIVGCEDPLWRELVLVSDLMRDRIHHMMYKLMAYAD
;
A
#
# COMPACT_ATOMS: atom_id res chain seq x y z
N MET A 1 -20.01 80.01 10.46
CA MET A 1 -18.92 80.40 9.55
C MET A 1 -18.92 79.41 8.39
N LYS A 2 -19.30 79.85 7.18
CA LYS A 2 -19.12 79.11 5.91
C LYS A 2 -17.60 79.04 5.63
N ILE A 3 -17.00 78.09 4.90
CA ILE A 3 -17.04 77.90 3.44
C ILE A 3 -16.21 76.63 3.09
N THR A 4 -16.71 75.91 2.09
CA THR A 4 -16.21 74.87 1.16
C THR A 4 -14.70 74.51 1.00
N MET A 5 -14.50 73.20 0.76
CA MET A 5 -13.58 72.47 -0.15
C MET A 5 -12.70 73.27 -1.16
N PRO A 6 -11.51 72.76 -1.58
CA PRO A 6 -11.42 71.81 -2.70
C PRO A 6 -10.29 70.76 -2.69
N LEU A 7 -10.54 69.65 -3.40
CA LEU A 7 -9.55 68.78 -4.05
C LEU A 7 -8.81 69.53 -5.18
N PRO A 8 -7.58 69.14 -5.51
CA PRO A 8 -7.06 69.25 -6.87
C PRO A 8 -6.92 67.88 -7.54
N ARG A 9 -7.47 67.80 -8.76
CA ARG A 9 -7.03 66.93 -9.86
C ARG A 9 -5.84 67.59 -10.58
N ILE A 10 -5.40 66.94 -11.67
CA ILE A 10 -4.43 67.34 -12.73
C ILE A 10 -3.07 66.64 -12.45
N VAL A 11 -2.41 65.86 -13.33
CA VAL A 11 -2.21 65.88 -14.79
C VAL A 11 -1.85 64.46 -15.31
N HIS A 12 -2.35 64.07 -16.49
CA HIS A 12 -1.81 63.01 -17.37
C HIS A 12 -0.58 63.50 -18.15
N TYR A 13 0.51 62.73 -18.28
CA TYR A 13 1.40 62.61 -19.47
C TYR A 13 2.43 61.50 -19.19
N THR A 14 2.31 60.31 -19.77
CA THR A 14 2.98 59.87 -21.00
C THR A 14 4.50 60.03 -20.98
N ILE A 15 5.24 58.98 -20.57
CA ILE A 15 6.53 58.64 -21.20
C ILE A 15 6.46 57.17 -21.61
N LEU A 16 6.35 57.00 -22.91
CA LEU A 16 6.55 55.78 -23.66
C LEU A 16 8.06 55.67 -23.96
N THR A 17 8.58 54.44 -23.92
CA THR A 17 9.70 53.90 -24.71
C THR A 17 11.17 54.12 -24.30
N MET A 18 11.89 53.00 -24.38
CA MET A 18 13.35 52.76 -24.43
C MET A 18 14.08 52.77 -23.07
N LEU A 19 14.81 51.73 -22.64
CA LEU A 19 15.40 50.60 -23.35
C LEU A 19 15.83 49.52 -22.31
N MET A 20 15.62 48.26 -22.67
CA MET A 20 16.36 47.03 -22.31
C MET A 20 17.42 47.08 -21.19
N PHE A 21 17.23 46.28 -20.12
CA PHE A 21 18.06 45.13 -19.69
C PHE A 21 17.65 44.72 -18.26
N LEU A 22 17.80 43.42 -17.92
CA LEU A 22 17.26 42.65 -16.78
C LEU A 22 15.81 42.20 -17.03
N ILE A 23 15.48 40.99 -17.51
CA ILE A 23 16.05 39.63 -17.30
C ILE A 23 16.26 39.33 -15.81
N GLY A 24 15.31 38.62 -15.23
CA GLY A 24 15.35 38.17 -13.84
C GLY A 24 14.05 37.48 -13.40
N ALA A 25 13.76 36.35 -14.03
CA ALA A 25 12.96 35.22 -13.53
C ALA A 25 11.65 35.52 -12.76
N LEU A 26 10.55 35.53 -13.51
CA LEU A 26 9.29 34.95 -13.04
C LEU A 26 9.43 33.41 -13.16
N PRO A 27 9.10 32.58 -12.16
CA PRO A 27 8.77 31.21 -12.44
C PRO A 27 7.33 31.20 -12.98
N ALA A 28 7.23 31.37 -14.30
CA ALA A 28 6.14 30.81 -15.06
C ALA A 28 6.43 29.32 -15.24
N GLY A 29 5.42 28.49 -14.99
CA GLY A 29 5.49 27.04 -15.19
C GLY A 29 5.47 26.28 -13.87
N PHE A 30 4.26 25.95 -13.40
CA PHE A 30 4.06 24.59 -12.91
C PHE A 30 4.30 23.69 -14.12
N ASP A 31 5.56 23.34 -14.34
CA ASP A 31 5.92 22.27 -15.24
C ASP A 31 5.44 21.01 -14.53
N HIS A 32 4.58 20.25 -15.21
CA HIS A 32 4.31 18.85 -14.91
C HIS A 32 5.63 18.10 -15.12
N GLN A 33 6.57 18.28 -14.20
CA GLN A 33 7.87 17.66 -14.25
C GLN A 33 7.67 16.18 -13.92
N ASP A 34 7.65 15.40 -15.00
CA ASP A 34 7.96 13.98 -15.05
C ASP A 34 7.02 13.08 -14.23
N ARG A 35 5.77 12.96 -14.67
CA ARG A 35 5.13 11.64 -14.73
C ARG A 35 5.98 10.75 -15.64
N LYS A 36 7.07 10.21 -15.12
CA LYS A 36 7.70 9.04 -15.73
C LYS A 36 6.76 7.89 -15.41
N GLU A 37 5.88 7.58 -16.35
CA GLU A 37 5.45 6.20 -16.53
C GLU A 37 6.76 5.38 -16.56
N HIS A 38 7.05 4.71 -15.45
CA HIS A 38 8.03 3.64 -15.51
C HIS A 38 7.39 2.62 -16.43
N LEU A 39 7.98 2.47 -17.61
CA LEU A 39 7.62 1.42 -18.52
C LEU A 39 8.68 0.34 -18.33
N ASP A 40 8.25 -0.91 -18.22
CA ASP A 40 9.17 -2.03 -18.25
C ASP A 40 9.89 -2.08 -19.62
N ARG A 41 10.87 -2.99 -19.76
CA ARG A 41 11.64 -3.15 -21.01
C ARG A 41 10.78 -3.47 -22.24
N GLN A 42 9.50 -3.80 -22.06
CA GLN A 42 8.54 -4.13 -23.12
C GLN A 42 7.61 -2.95 -23.45
N GLY A 43 7.81 -1.78 -22.85
CA GLY A 43 6.96 -0.61 -23.06
C GLY A 43 5.58 -0.75 -22.42
N ARG A 44 5.41 -1.70 -21.51
CA ARG A 44 4.21 -1.84 -20.67
C ARG A 44 4.43 -1.01 -19.42
N LEU A 45 3.36 -0.54 -18.78
CA LEU A 45 3.48 0.03 -17.45
C LEU A 45 4.29 -0.95 -16.59
N ASP A 46 5.45 -0.48 -16.11
CA ASP A 46 6.19 -1.10 -15.02
C ASP A 46 5.15 -1.40 -13.95
N HIS A 47 5.24 -2.55 -13.28
CA HIS A 47 4.33 -2.82 -12.17
C HIS A 47 4.41 -1.70 -11.13
N ARG A 48 5.50 -0.92 -11.17
CA ARG A 48 5.68 0.38 -10.54
C ARG A 48 4.65 1.49 -10.86
N SER A 49 3.73 1.31 -11.79
CA SER A 49 2.65 2.27 -12.04
C SER A 49 1.67 2.39 -10.86
N ASP A 50 1.72 1.46 -9.90
CA ASP A 50 1.01 1.53 -8.62
C ASP A 50 1.70 2.44 -7.54
N TYR A 51 2.87 3.06 -7.79
CA TYR A 51 3.93 3.23 -6.75
C TYR A 51 4.17 4.61 -6.11
N ILE A 52 3.39 5.65 -6.40
CA ILE A 52 3.45 6.82 -5.52
C ILE A 52 2.48 6.54 -4.37
N MET A 53 2.98 5.90 -3.32
CA MET A 53 2.20 5.57 -2.12
C MET A 53 2.98 5.87 -0.85
N ASP A 54 2.25 6.28 0.19
CA ASP A 54 2.83 6.42 1.52
C ASP A 54 3.30 5.04 1.96
N SER A 55 4.49 4.97 2.53
CA SER A 55 5.02 3.71 3.02
C SER A 55 5.67 3.91 4.37
N ILE A 56 5.62 2.87 5.19
CA ILE A 56 6.29 2.82 6.48
C ILE A 56 7.06 1.51 6.58
N SER A 57 8.30 1.53 7.02
CA SER A 57 9.02 0.27 7.25
C SER A 57 8.41 -0.50 8.42
N GLY A 58 8.52 -1.83 8.42
CA GLY A 58 8.01 -2.63 9.54
C GLY A 58 8.69 -2.30 10.88
N GLY A 59 9.96 -1.89 10.84
CA GLY A 59 10.69 -1.42 12.03
C GLY A 59 10.07 -0.13 12.58
N ASN A 60 9.89 0.88 11.71
CA ASN A 60 9.28 2.15 12.10
C ASN A 60 7.85 1.94 12.62
N PHE A 61 7.07 1.06 11.99
CA PHE A 61 5.71 0.77 12.47
C PHE A 61 5.72 0.10 13.84
N SER A 62 6.60 -0.89 14.06
CA SER A 62 6.78 -1.53 15.35
C SER A 62 7.21 -0.51 16.42
N ASP A 63 8.14 0.37 16.09
CA ASP A 63 8.64 1.42 16.98
C ASP A 63 7.52 2.41 17.32
N TYR A 64 6.71 2.83 16.34
CA TYR A 64 5.53 3.67 16.54
C TYR A 64 4.53 3.02 17.51
N VAL A 65 4.08 1.79 17.18
CA VAL A 65 3.08 1.06 17.97
C VAL A 65 3.58 0.82 19.40
N SER A 66 4.84 0.43 19.58
CA SER A 66 5.39 0.14 20.91
C SER A 66 5.62 1.40 21.76
N THR A 67 5.88 2.54 21.14
CA THR A 67 6.18 3.80 21.85
C THR A 67 4.90 4.59 22.15
N HIS A 68 3.96 4.65 21.20
CA HIS A 68 2.86 5.62 21.24
C HIS A 68 1.48 5.00 21.51
N ILE A 69 1.31 3.68 21.29
CA ILE A 69 0.07 2.94 21.52
C ILE A 69 0.20 2.13 22.82
N THR A 70 -0.05 2.78 23.95
CA THR A 70 0.16 2.23 25.30
C THR A 70 -1.08 1.50 25.85
N GLU A 71 -2.23 1.80 25.30
CA GLU A 71 -3.51 1.22 25.66
C GLU A 71 -3.69 -0.22 25.14
N LYS A 72 -4.78 -0.85 25.58
CA LYS A 72 -5.09 -2.27 25.33
C LYS A 72 -6.53 -2.45 24.86
N ASP A 73 -7.06 -1.46 24.15
CA ASP A 73 -8.36 -1.57 23.50
C ASP A 73 -8.26 -2.37 22.19
N ARG A 74 -9.40 -2.46 21.48
CA ARG A 74 -9.52 -3.20 20.22
C ARG A 74 -8.57 -2.66 19.14
N TRP A 75 -8.45 -1.33 19.04
CA TRP A 75 -7.56 -0.70 18.07
C TRP A 75 -6.09 -0.98 18.37
N ALA A 76 -5.67 -0.84 19.61
CA ALA A 76 -4.31 -1.17 20.01
C ALA A 76 -3.98 -2.66 19.82
N LEU A 77 -4.97 -3.56 19.92
CA LEU A 77 -4.79 -4.96 19.57
C LEU A 77 -4.64 -5.14 18.05
N SER A 78 -5.49 -4.51 17.24
CA SER A 78 -5.44 -4.64 15.78
C SER A 78 -4.12 -4.12 15.19
N MET A 79 -3.59 -3.02 15.71
CA MET A 79 -2.28 -2.49 15.29
C MET A 79 -1.12 -3.46 15.59
N ARG A 80 -1.16 -4.18 16.72
CA ARG A 80 -0.17 -5.22 17.06
C ARG A 80 -0.35 -6.48 16.21
N THR A 81 -1.60 -6.86 15.92
CA THR A 81 -1.93 -7.92 14.96
C THR A 81 -1.34 -7.59 13.60
N PHE A 82 -1.47 -6.35 13.14
CA PHE A 82 -0.95 -5.91 11.84
C PHE A 82 0.58 -5.98 11.77
N GLY A 83 1.29 -5.56 12.82
CA GLY A 83 2.74 -5.74 12.91
C GLY A 83 3.17 -7.22 12.87
N SER A 84 2.37 -8.12 13.46
CA SER A 84 2.62 -9.58 13.41
C SER A 84 2.36 -10.15 12.02
N PHE A 85 1.29 -9.70 11.36
CA PHE A 85 0.95 -10.02 9.98
C PHE A 85 2.09 -9.63 9.02
N HIS A 86 2.61 -8.40 9.13
CA HIS A 86 3.77 -7.95 8.36
C HIS A 86 5.01 -8.83 8.56
N ASN A 87 5.31 -9.17 9.81
CA ASN A 87 6.45 -10.05 10.12
C ASN A 87 6.31 -11.44 9.50
N PHE A 88 5.08 -11.98 9.49
CA PHE A 88 4.79 -13.29 8.93
C PHE A 88 4.87 -13.30 7.38
N MET A 89 4.47 -12.21 6.73
CA MET A 89 4.69 -12.01 5.28
C MET A 89 6.16 -12.19 4.90
N HIS A 90 7.07 -11.62 5.68
CA HIS A 90 8.50 -11.81 5.43
C HIS A 90 8.97 -13.25 5.63
N GLU A 91 8.33 -14.05 6.49
CA GLU A 91 8.62 -15.49 6.58
C GLU A 91 8.15 -16.25 5.34
N LEU A 92 6.97 -15.92 4.80
CA LEU A 92 6.46 -16.46 3.54
C LEU A 92 7.44 -16.14 2.41
N MET A 93 7.79 -14.87 2.23
CA MET A 93 8.77 -14.41 1.24
C MET A 93 10.10 -15.15 1.39
N THR A 94 10.55 -15.39 2.62
CA THR A 94 11.80 -16.14 2.88
C THR A 94 11.73 -17.57 2.33
N GLN A 95 10.61 -18.28 2.50
CA GLN A 95 10.48 -19.64 1.95
C GLN A 95 10.37 -19.65 0.43
N MET A 96 9.68 -18.65 -0.13
CA MET A 96 9.60 -18.48 -1.58
C MET A 96 10.98 -18.27 -2.20
N VAL A 97 11.79 -17.38 -1.66
CA VAL A 97 13.14 -17.15 -2.20
C VAL A 97 14.01 -18.41 -2.11
N ARG A 98 13.92 -19.17 -1.01
CA ARG A 98 14.63 -20.46 -0.88
C ARG A 98 14.18 -21.48 -1.92
N HIS A 99 12.90 -21.51 -2.25
CA HIS A 99 12.40 -22.33 -3.35
C HIS A 99 12.95 -21.85 -4.70
N GLY A 100 12.92 -20.55 -4.98
CA GLY A 100 13.46 -19.96 -6.20
C GLY A 100 14.95 -20.24 -6.40
N GLU A 101 15.74 -20.20 -5.33
CA GLU A 101 17.17 -20.58 -5.35
C GLU A 101 17.38 -22.05 -5.76
N ASN A 102 16.50 -22.95 -5.31
CA ASN A 102 16.60 -24.38 -5.61
C ASN A 102 16.20 -24.73 -7.05
N GLU A 103 15.27 -23.99 -7.65
CA GLU A 103 14.69 -24.35 -8.96
C GLU A 103 15.18 -23.51 -10.14
N HIS A 104 15.45 -22.22 -9.94
CA HIS A 104 15.54 -21.26 -11.05
C HIS A 104 16.87 -20.53 -11.18
N LEU A 105 17.76 -20.65 -10.19
CA LEU A 105 19.03 -19.92 -10.19
C LEU A 105 20.24 -20.84 -10.33
N GLU A 106 21.24 -20.40 -11.10
CA GLU A 106 22.61 -20.82 -10.84
C GLU A 106 23.03 -20.29 -9.45
N ARG A 107 23.68 -21.11 -8.63
CA ARG A 107 24.06 -20.74 -7.25
C ARG A 107 24.73 -19.36 -7.19
N GLY A 108 24.13 -18.40 -6.47
CA GLY A 108 24.73 -17.10 -6.15
C GLY A 108 23.93 -15.85 -6.53
N GLU A 109 22.74 -16.01 -7.13
CA GLU A 109 21.87 -14.89 -7.56
C GLU A 109 20.84 -14.44 -6.50
N THR A 110 20.74 -15.19 -5.40
CA THR A 110 19.93 -14.85 -4.23
C THR A 110 20.68 -13.86 -3.31
N PRO A 111 20.07 -12.76 -2.87
CA PRO A 111 20.66 -11.87 -1.86
C PRO A 111 20.97 -12.60 -0.57
N ASP A 112 22.10 -12.27 0.08
CA ASP A 112 22.46 -12.87 1.37
C ASP A 112 21.51 -12.36 2.47
N PHE A 113 20.74 -13.28 3.06
CA PHE A 113 19.96 -13.03 4.27
C PHE A 113 20.15 -14.19 5.25
N SER A 114 20.35 -13.85 6.53
CA SER A 114 20.63 -14.84 7.56
C SER A 114 19.39 -15.65 7.94
N ASN A 115 18.35 -14.95 8.40
CA ASN A 115 17.16 -15.58 8.97
C ASN A 115 15.88 -15.24 8.20
N ARG A 116 15.81 -14.04 7.60
CA ARG A 116 14.60 -13.52 6.99
C ARG A 116 14.95 -12.50 5.90
N ILE A 117 14.29 -12.61 4.75
CA ILE A 117 14.44 -11.63 3.66
C ILE A 117 13.72 -10.33 4.00
N SER A 118 14.40 -9.19 3.81
CA SER A 118 13.81 -7.85 3.90
C SER A 118 13.14 -7.44 2.58
N GLY A 119 12.34 -6.37 2.60
CA GLY A 119 11.74 -5.84 1.38
C GLY A 119 12.79 -5.39 0.35
N GLY A 120 13.84 -4.70 0.82
CA GLY A 120 14.95 -4.29 -0.07
C GLY A 120 15.66 -5.48 -0.71
N GLN A 121 15.94 -6.54 0.06
CA GLN A 121 16.52 -7.77 -0.49
C GLN A 121 15.56 -8.45 -1.47
N TRP A 122 14.24 -8.42 -1.24
CA TRP A 122 13.28 -8.95 -2.21
C TRP A 122 13.33 -8.18 -3.54
N SER A 123 13.39 -6.85 -3.48
CA SER A 123 13.54 -6.02 -4.68
C SER A 123 14.85 -6.29 -5.43
N ASP A 124 15.95 -6.49 -4.70
CA ASP A 124 17.23 -6.91 -5.28
C ASP A 124 17.10 -8.27 -5.98
N TYR A 125 16.45 -9.24 -5.34
CA TYR A 125 16.21 -10.57 -5.91
C TYR A 125 15.39 -10.50 -7.21
N ARG A 126 14.28 -9.76 -7.20
CA ARG A 126 13.46 -9.53 -8.40
C ARG A 126 14.27 -8.83 -9.50
N GLN A 127 15.08 -7.83 -9.16
CA GLN A 127 15.91 -7.11 -10.14
C GLN A 127 16.92 -8.04 -10.82
N THR A 128 17.52 -8.98 -10.07
CA THR A 128 18.41 -9.98 -10.66
C THR A 128 17.70 -10.83 -11.71
N LEU A 129 16.49 -11.33 -11.41
CA LEU A 129 15.68 -12.09 -12.38
C LEU A 129 15.35 -11.24 -13.62
N GLU A 130 14.96 -9.98 -13.43
CA GLU A 130 14.67 -9.05 -14.53
C GLU A 130 15.90 -8.78 -15.40
N ASP A 131 17.07 -8.60 -14.79
CA ASP A 131 18.32 -8.34 -15.49
C ASP A 131 18.82 -9.56 -16.27
N ALA A 132 18.57 -10.76 -15.76
CA ALA A 132 18.74 -12.02 -16.47
C ALA A 132 17.75 -12.20 -17.65
N GLY A 133 16.71 -11.35 -17.73
CA GLY A 133 15.68 -11.44 -18.75
C GLY A 133 14.68 -12.56 -18.51
N ASP A 134 14.47 -12.95 -17.26
CA ASP A 134 13.50 -13.97 -16.87
C ASP A 134 12.07 -13.51 -17.19
N ASP A 135 11.34 -14.31 -17.96
CA ASP A 135 9.92 -14.13 -18.30
C ASP A 135 9.05 -15.31 -17.82
N SER A 136 9.60 -16.13 -16.92
CA SER A 136 8.95 -17.33 -16.40
C SER A 136 7.75 -17.01 -15.48
N PRO A 137 6.88 -18.00 -15.25
CA PRO A 137 5.85 -17.92 -14.21
C PRO A 137 6.40 -17.61 -12.82
N TRP A 138 7.64 -18.01 -12.53
CA TRP A 138 8.31 -17.69 -11.26
C TRP A 138 8.60 -16.19 -11.12
N TYR A 139 9.16 -15.56 -12.15
CA TYR A 139 9.39 -14.12 -12.15
C TYR A 139 8.09 -13.33 -11.96
N GLU A 140 6.99 -13.75 -12.61
CA GLU A 140 5.68 -13.15 -12.40
C GLU A 140 5.23 -13.27 -10.93
N LEU A 141 5.39 -14.44 -10.32
CA LEU A 141 5.07 -14.67 -8.93
C LEU A 141 5.92 -13.79 -7.99
N VAL A 142 7.20 -13.61 -8.30
CA VAL A 142 8.10 -12.73 -7.55
C VAL A 142 7.64 -11.27 -7.60
N ARG A 143 7.26 -10.77 -8.78
CA ARG A 143 6.72 -9.42 -8.95
C ARG A 143 5.43 -9.22 -8.17
N ILE A 144 4.51 -10.18 -8.24
CA ILE A 144 3.20 -10.07 -7.57
C ILE A 144 3.35 -10.09 -6.06
N THR A 145 4.32 -10.84 -5.53
CA THR A 145 4.66 -10.82 -4.11
C THR A 145 5.25 -9.46 -3.68
N GLU A 146 6.07 -8.82 -4.52
CA GLU A 146 6.57 -7.45 -4.26
C GLU A 146 5.40 -6.47 -4.18
N ILE A 147 4.47 -6.52 -5.14
CA ILE A 147 3.28 -5.65 -5.14
C ILE A 147 2.41 -5.89 -3.89
N MET A 148 2.22 -7.15 -3.51
CA MET A 148 1.51 -7.51 -2.28
C MET A 148 2.21 -6.91 -1.05
N HIS A 149 3.54 -7.03 -0.98
CA HIS A 149 4.39 -6.47 0.08
C HIS A 149 4.24 -4.95 0.20
N ASP A 150 4.30 -4.24 -0.93
CA ASP A 150 4.12 -2.79 -0.99
C ASP A 150 2.73 -2.36 -0.51
N ARG A 151 1.67 -3.09 -0.85
CA ARG A 151 0.31 -2.76 -0.37
C ARG A 151 0.11 -3.02 1.12
N VAL A 152 0.80 -4.00 1.70
CA VAL A 152 0.84 -4.15 3.16
C VAL A 152 1.49 -2.92 3.80
N HIS A 153 2.60 -2.44 3.26
CA HIS A 153 3.27 -1.24 3.73
C HIS A 153 2.41 0.03 3.59
N HIS A 154 1.62 0.14 2.52
CA HIS A 154 0.69 1.26 2.34
C HIS A 154 -0.44 1.24 3.38
N ALA A 155 -1.06 0.08 3.62
CA ALA A 155 -2.09 -0.06 4.64
C ALA A 155 -1.51 0.23 6.05
N MET A 156 -0.27 -0.15 6.33
CA MET A 156 0.42 0.20 7.59
C MET A 156 0.64 1.71 7.74
N ALA A 157 0.96 2.41 6.65
CA ALA A 157 1.14 3.87 6.68
C ALA A 157 -0.20 4.57 6.97
N ARG A 158 -1.28 4.16 6.27
CA ARG A 158 -2.62 4.72 6.48
C ARG A 158 -3.18 4.42 7.88
N SER A 159 -2.90 3.24 8.44
CA SER A 159 -3.33 2.93 9.81
C SER A 159 -2.60 3.75 10.86
N LEU A 160 -1.32 4.07 10.64
CA LEU A 160 -0.58 5.02 11.49
C LEU A 160 -1.17 6.42 11.39
N LEU A 161 -1.41 6.94 10.19
CA LEU A 161 -1.97 8.28 10.00
C LEU A 161 -3.35 8.42 10.64
N TYR A 162 -4.19 7.38 10.52
CA TYR A 162 -5.48 7.31 11.18
C TYR A 162 -5.33 7.28 12.72
N ASP A 163 -4.47 6.42 13.27
CA ASP A 163 -4.21 6.37 14.72
C ASP A 163 -3.72 7.72 15.26
N HIS A 164 -2.74 8.33 14.59
CA HIS A 164 -2.18 9.62 14.97
C HIS A 164 -3.28 10.68 15.08
N HIS A 165 -4.16 10.76 14.07
CA HIS A 165 -5.25 11.72 14.03
C HIS A 165 -6.28 11.49 15.14
N VAL A 166 -6.83 10.27 15.23
CA VAL A 166 -7.95 9.97 16.12
C VAL A 166 -7.54 10.01 17.59
N HIS A 167 -6.32 9.56 17.90
CA HIS A 167 -5.83 9.52 19.27
C HIS A 167 -4.96 10.74 19.65
N SER A 168 -4.79 11.70 18.73
CA SER A 168 -3.99 12.92 18.94
C SER A 168 -2.60 12.60 19.53
N ARG A 169 -1.89 11.66 18.89
CA ARG A 169 -0.60 11.17 19.40
C ARG A 169 0.45 12.28 19.39
N ASP A 170 1.25 12.35 20.45
CA ASP A 170 2.42 13.24 20.55
C ASP A 170 3.62 12.64 19.81
N ALA A 171 3.42 12.37 18.53
CA ALA A 171 4.39 11.77 17.63
C ALA A 171 4.30 12.49 16.28
N ASP A 172 5.42 12.81 15.66
CA ASP A 172 5.41 13.31 14.28
C ASP A 172 5.31 12.12 13.32
N PRO A 173 4.25 11.98 12.50
CA PRO A 173 4.14 10.90 11.53
C PRO A 173 5.32 10.85 10.55
N GLU A 174 5.92 12.01 10.21
CA GLU A 174 7.05 12.09 9.28
C GLU A 174 8.31 11.37 9.81
N ASP A 175 8.46 11.24 11.13
CA ASP A 175 9.56 10.48 11.73
C ASP A 175 9.49 8.98 11.40
N TYR A 176 8.30 8.49 11.02
CA TYR A 176 8.03 7.07 10.79
C TYR A 176 7.81 6.73 9.32
N LEU A 177 7.20 7.63 8.56
CA LEU A 177 6.90 7.44 7.14
C LEU A 177 8.16 7.55 6.27
N ARG A 178 8.11 6.96 5.08
CA ARG A 178 9.13 7.06 4.05
C ARG A 178 8.55 7.82 2.86
N GLY A 179 9.10 9.00 2.60
CA GLY A 179 8.60 9.92 1.56
C GLY A 179 7.63 10.95 2.13
N ASP A 180 7.22 11.89 1.28
CA ASP A 180 6.18 12.87 1.62
C ASP A 180 4.82 12.17 1.76
N ILE A 181 3.95 12.68 2.63
CA ILE A 181 2.55 12.22 2.72
C ILE A 181 1.85 12.63 1.42
N LEU A 182 1.32 11.64 0.72
CA LEU A 182 0.69 11.82 -0.57
C LEU A 182 -0.80 12.10 -0.44
N ASP A 183 -1.30 12.91 -1.37
CA ASP A 183 -2.73 13.15 -1.54
C ASP A 183 -3.45 11.83 -1.88
N PHE A 184 -4.56 11.60 -1.19
CA PHE A 184 -5.41 10.39 -1.21
C PHE A 184 -5.71 9.78 -2.59
N GLY A 185 -5.79 10.58 -3.64
CA GLY A 185 -6.11 10.11 -4.99
C GLY A 185 -4.90 9.60 -5.80
N GLU A 186 -3.67 9.90 -5.38
CA GLU A 186 -2.47 9.54 -6.15
C GLU A 186 -2.01 8.09 -5.91
N GLY A 187 -2.33 7.53 -4.73
CA GLY A 187 -1.89 6.19 -4.33
C GLY A 187 -2.92 5.06 -4.48
N ILE A 188 -4.15 5.36 -4.88
CA ILE A 188 -5.27 4.41 -5.00
C ILE A 188 -5.67 4.30 -6.49
N PRO A 189 -5.39 3.17 -7.16
CA PRO A 189 -5.78 2.97 -8.55
C PRO A 189 -7.31 2.89 -8.70
N ASP A 190 -7.81 3.32 -9.86
CA ASP A 190 -9.24 3.24 -10.21
C ASP A 190 -9.69 1.76 -10.14
N PRO A 191 -10.81 1.44 -9.45
CA PRO A 191 -11.39 0.09 -9.43
C PRO A 191 -11.53 -0.56 -10.81
N ASP A 192 -11.89 0.20 -11.85
CA ASP A 192 -12.07 -0.32 -13.21
C ASP A 192 -10.73 -0.76 -13.86
N GLU A 193 -9.61 -0.26 -13.35
CA GLU A 193 -8.26 -0.62 -13.79
C GLU A 193 -7.70 -1.87 -13.07
N ARG A 194 -8.36 -2.35 -12.02
CA ARG A 194 -7.92 -3.48 -11.17
C ARG A 194 -8.27 -4.86 -11.72
N SER A 195 -8.34 -5.04 -13.04
CA SER A 195 -8.70 -6.33 -13.63
C SER A 195 -7.64 -7.41 -13.37
N ILE A 196 -7.77 -8.10 -12.23
CA ILE A 196 -6.88 -9.16 -11.79
C ILE A 196 -7.68 -10.41 -11.41
N ASN A 197 -7.09 -11.57 -11.66
CA ASN A 197 -7.66 -12.83 -11.19
C ASN A 197 -7.36 -13.01 -9.70
N THR A 198 -8.35 -13.48 -8.94
CA THR A 198 -8.24 -13.68 -7.50
C THR A 198 -8.75 -15.06 -7.13
N ALA A 199 -8.15 -15.69 -6.13
CA ALA A 199 -8.69 -16.90 -5.49
C ALA A 199 -9.32 -16.52 -4.15
N SER A 200 -10.40 -17.19 -3.76
CA SER A 200 -10.92 -17.06 -2.38
C SER A 200 -10.04 -17.83 -1.39
N LEU A 201 -10.11 -17.48 -0.10
CA LEU A 201 -9.37 -18.20 0.94
C LEU A 201 -9.79 -19.68 1.01
N ASP A 202 -11.08 -19.96 0.90
CA ASP A 202 -11.60 -21.34 0.96
C ASP A 202 -11.19 -22.16 -0.25
N GLU A 203 -11.21 -21.56 -1.44
CA GLU A 203 -10.68 -22.16 -2.67
C GLU A 203 -9.18 -22.49 -2.53
N PHE A 204 -8.38 -21.53 -2.06
CA PHE A 204 -6.96 -21.73 -1.85
C PHE A 204 -6.67 -22.81 -0.81
N ARG A 205 -7.43 -22.84 0.29
CA ARG A 205 -7.29 -23.88 1.34
C ARG A 205 -7.61 -25.27 0.82
N GLU A 206 -8.69 -25.41 0.05
CA GLU A 206 -9.06 -26.71 -0.52
C GLU A 206 -8.00 -27.20 -1.49
N TRP A 207 -7.45 -26.31 -2.31
CA TRP A 207 -6.34 -26.61 -3.20
C TRP A 207 -5.07 -26.98 -2.41
N ALA A 208 -4.66 -26.14 -1.46
CA ALA A 208 -3.45 -26.33 -0.64
C ALA A 208 -3.51 -27.60 0.21
N TRP A 209 -4.70 -27.99 0.69
CA TRP A 209 -4.91 -29.25 1.42
C TRP A 209 -4.67 -30.48 0.55
N ARG A 210 -4.98 -30.39 -0.74
CA ARG A 210 -4.80 -31.47 -1.72
C ARG A 210 -3.43 -31.46 -2.40
N TYR A 211 -2.68 -30.38 -2.22
CA TYR A 211 -1.36 -30.20 -2.84
C TYR A 211 -0.30 -31.06 -2.12
N ASP A 212 0.06 -32.19 -2.73
CA ASP A 212 1.04 -33.16 -2.22
C ASP A 212 2.40 -33.14 -2.97
N ALA A 213 2.46 -32.40 -4.08
CA ALA A 213 3.64 -32.26 -4.91
C ALA A 213 4.51 -31.07 -4.46
N GLY A 214 5.74 -30.98 -4.96
CA GLY A 214 6.63 -29.83 -4.77
C GLY A 214 7.81 -30.06 -3.83
N THR A 215 8.74 -29.10 -3.86
CA THR A 215 9.88 -29.06 -2.93
C THR A 215 9.41 -28.71 -1.51
N PRO A 216 10.15 -29.11 -0.45
CA PRO A 216 9.80 -28.76 0.92
C PRO A 216 9.59 -27.26 1.13
N GLU A 217 10.39 -26.42 0.46
CA GLU A 217 10.32 -24.96 0.52
C GLU A 217 9.04 -24.42 -0.14
N PHE A 218 8.64 -24.97 -1.28
CA PHE A 218 7.39 -24.56 -1.95
C PHE A 218 6.16 -24.98 -1.15
N HIS A 219 6.13 -26.22 -0.67
CA HIS A 219 5.06 -26.69 0.20
C HIS A 219 4.95 -25.82 1.46
N SER A 220 6.08 -25.45 2.07
CA SER A 220 6.09 -24.52 3.20
C SER A 220 5.54 -23.14 2.84
N SER A 221 5.86 -22.62 1.65
CA SER A 221 5.33 -21.35 1.14
C SER A 221 3.81 -21.40 0.97
N VAL A 222 3.27 -22.50 0.41
CA VAL A 222 1.82 -22.72 0.27
C VAL A 222 1.11 -22.71 1.63
N GLN A 223 1.63 -23.46 2.62
CA GLN A 223 1.05 -23.49 3.96
C GLN A 223 1.14 -22.13 4.66
N LYS A 224 2.26 -21.42 4.49
CA LYS A 224 2.40 -20.05 5.02
C LYS A 224 1.44 -19.09 4.34
N MET A 225 1.20 -19.19 3.04
CA MET A 225 0.22 -18.35 2.37
C MET A 225 -1.19 -18.55 2.95
N ALA A 226 -1.60 -19.80 3.21
CA ALA A 226 -2.90 -20.08 3.82
C ALA A 226 -3.04 -19.46 5.22
N VAL A 227 -1.98 -19.50 6.03
CA VAL A 227 -1.95 -18.85 7.35
C VAL A 227 -1.97 -17.33 7.21
N PHE A 228 -1.19 -16.77 6.28
CA PHE A 228 -1.12 -15.33 6.03
C PHE A 228 -2.47 -14.76 5.60
N ALA A 229 -3.16 -15.44 4.68
CA ALA A 229 -4.51 -15.05 4.26
C ALA A 229 -5.54 -15.21 5.39
N HIS A 230 -5.37 -16.15 6.31
CA HIS A 230 -6.22 -16.23 7.50
C HIS A 230 -5.99 -15.05 8.47
N MET A 231 -4.74 -14.63 8.64
CA MET A 231 -4.41 -13.44 9.45
C MET A 231 -4.96 -12.15 8.82
N LEU A 232 -4.97 -12.06 7.49
CA LEU A 232 -5.66 -10.97 6.77
C LEU A 232 -7.15 -10.93 7.15
N ASP A 233 -7.85 -12.06 7.04
CA ASP A 233 -9.28 -12.15 7.36
C ASP A 233 -9.59 -11.76 8.81
N ASP A 234 -8.76 -12.18 9.76
CA ASP A 234 -8.86 -11.79 11.17
C ASP A 234 -8.63 -10.29 11.35
N MET A 235 -7.62 -9.71 10.70
CA MET A 235 -7.33 -8.28 10.76
C MET A 235 -8.46 -7.43 10.17
N LEU A 236 -8.99 -7.80 9.00
CA LEU A 236 -10.12 -7.11 8.38
C LEU A 236 -11.38 -7.22 9.23
N THR A 237 -11.59 -8.35 9.92
CA THR A 237 -12.68 -8.50 10.88
C THR A 237 -12.52 -7.56 12.08
N GLN A 238 -11.32 -7.46 12.65
CA GLN A 238 -11.04 -6.52 13.75
C GLN A 238 -11.28 -5.06 13.33
N TRP A 239 -10.96 -4.70 12.08
CA TRP A 239 -11.21 -3.37 11.54
C TRP A 239 -12.68 -3.10 11.23
N LEU A 240 -13.44 -4.10 10.77
CA LEU A 240 -14.90 -3.96 10.64
C LEU A 240 -15.54 -3.70 12.00
N GLU A 241 -15.18 -4.48 13.02
CA GLU A 241 -15.70 -4.29 14.38
C GLU A 241 -15.34 -2.93 14.98
N TYR A 242 -14.19 -2.37 14.61
CA TYR A 242 -13.83 -1.01 14.97
C TYR A 242 -14.62 0.03 14.16
N GLY A 243 -14.87 -0.25 12.88
CA GLY A 243 -15.72 0.54 12.00
C GLY A 243 -17.16 0.67 12.50
N GLU A 244 -17.71 -0.37 13.11
CA GLU A 244 -19.04 -0.37 13.75
C GLU A 244 -19.18 0.67 14.89
N GLU A 245 -18.06 1.19 15.40
CA GLU A 245 -18.07 2.23 16.44
C GLU A 245 -18.29 3.64 15.87
N HIS A 246 -18.23 3.82 14.55
CA HIS A 246 -18.49 5.11 13.90
C HIS A 246 -19.97 5.49 13.93
N SER A 247 -20.26 6.77 14.20
CA SER A 247 -21.63 7.29 14.22
C SER A 247 -22.18 7.66 12.84
N ASP A 248 -21.30 7.86 11.86
CA ASP A 248 -21.68 8.11 10.46
C ASP A 248 -22.03 6.77 9.78
N PRO A 249 -23.27 6.60 9.27
CA PRO A 249 -23.67 5.38 8.56
C PRO A 249 -22.82 5.05 7.34
N ASP A 250 -22.23 6.04 6.67
CA ASP A 250 -21.37 5.79 5.52
C ASP A 250 -19.96 5.34 5.95
N CYS A 251 -19.54 5.68 7.18
CA CYS A 251 -18.30 5.21 7.80
C CYS A 251 -18.44 3.87 8.54
N SER A 252 -19.65 3.49 8.93
CA SER A 252 -19.94 2.20 9.58
C SER A 252 -20.25 1.11 8.57
N PRO A 253 -19.76 -0.14 8.75
CA PRO A 253 -20.22 -1.28 7.97
C PRO A 253 -21.75 -1.43 8.08
N ALA A 254 -22.42 -1.77 6.98
CA ALA A 254 -23.85 -2.09 7.02
C ALA A 254 -24.13 -3.33 7.91
N ASP A 255 -25.15 -3.24 8.77
CA ASP A 255 -25.56 -4.33 9.68
C ASP A 255 -25.71 -5.67 8.94
N GLY A 256 -24.71 -6.54 9.06
CA GLY A 256 -24.59 -7.75 8.26
C GLY A 256 -23.99 -8.90 9.03
N ASN A 257 -24.87 -9.78 9.54
CA ASN A 257 -24.64 -11.16 10.00
C ASN A 257 -23.21 -11.53 10.43
N GLU A 258 -22.99 -11.72 11.75
CA GLU A 258 -21.69 -12.03 12.39
C GLU A 258 -20.91 -13.19 11.73
N SER A 259 -21.58 -14.07 10.98
CA SER A 259 -20.98 -15.23 10.32
C SER A 259 -20.24 -14.95 9.01
N LEU A 260 -20.18 -13.70 8.51
CA LEU A 260 -19.62 -13.35 7.20
C LEU A 260 -18.65 -12.15 7.20
N ARG A 261 -18.11 -11.76 8.37
CA ARG A 261 -17.46 -10.45 8.56
C ARG A 261 -16.35 -10.14 7.53
N SER A 262 -15.32 -10.97 7.32
CA SER A 262 -14.28 -10.67 6.31
C SER A 262 -14.79 -10.65 4.86
N ALA A 263 -15.75 -11.52 4.51
CA ALA A 263 -16.37 -11.57 3.18
C ALA A 263 -17.23 -10.33 2.86
N ALA A 264 -17.61 -9.56 3.89
CA ALA A 264 -18.31 -8.29 3.73
C ALA A 264 -17.39 -7.13 3.36
N TRP A 265 -16.06 -7.28 3.49
CA TRP A 265 -15.09 -6.19 3.27
C TRP A 265 -15.21 -5.51 1.90
N PRO A 266 -15.31 -6.22 0.76
CA PRO A 266 -15.40 -5.55 -0.54
C PRO A 266 -16.67 -4.71 -0.69
N ASN A 267 -17.78 -5.15 -0.08
CA ASN A 267 -19.03 -4.39 -0.09
C ASN A 267 -18.89 -3.13 0.79
N TYR A 268 -18.24 -3.27 1.94
CA TYR A 268 -17.95 -2.14 2.82
C TYR A 268 -17.02 -1.11 2.15
N ALA A 269 -15.98 -1.57 1.45
CA ALA A 269 -15.09 -0.71 0.68
C ALA A 269 -15.80 0.04 -0.47
N GLN A 270 -16.91 -0.49 -1.00
CA GLN A 270 -17.74 0.26 -1.96
C GLN A 270 -18.62 1.31 -1.27
N GLN A 271 -19.14 0.99 -0.07
CA GLN A 271 -19.97 1.91 0.73
C GLN A 271 -19.16 3.11 1.25
N ILE A 272 -17.92 2.87 1.71
CA ILE A 272 -17.08 3.86 2.40
C ILE A 272 -16.79 5.13 1.58
N VAL A 273 -17.04 5.12 0.27
CA VAL A 273 -16.87 6.29 -0.61
C VAL A 273 -17.70 7.49 -0.11
N GLY A 274 -18.84 7.26 0.55
CA GLY A 274 -19.67 8.30 1.15
C GLY A 274 -19.17 8.87 2.48
N CYS A 275 -18.26 8.16 3.17
CA CYS A 275 -17.80 8.51 4.52
C CYS A 275 -17.12 9.89 4.56
N GLU A 276 -17.52 10.73 5.52
CA GLU A 276 -16.98 12.09 5.70
C GLU A 276 -15.63 12.12 6.44
N ASP A 277 -15.25 11.05 7.14
CA ASP A 277 -13.90 10.88 7.71
C ASP A 277 -12.93 10.45 6.60
N PRO A 278 -12.08 11.36 6.09
CA PRO A 278 -11.21 11.05 4.97
C PRO A 278 -10.23 9.95 5.36
N LEU A 279 -9.58 10.02 6.53
CA LEU A 279 -8.51 9.11 6.94
C LEU A 279 -9.03 7.68 7.13
N TRP A 280 -10.22 7.54 7.74
CA TRP A 280 -10.86 6.23 7.85
C TRP A 280 -11.21 5.66 6.47
N ARG A 281 -11.80 6.49 5.61
CA ARG A 281 -12.11 6.10 4.23
C ARG A 281 -10.87 5.61 3.47
N GLU A 282 -9.73 6.30 3.60
CA GLU A 282 -8.50 5.86 2.92
C GLU A 282 -7.97 4.55 3.45
N LEU A 283 -7.97 4.39 4.78
CA LEU A 283 -7.56 3.14 5.40
C LEU A 283 -8.39 1.97 4.86
N VAL A 284 -9.73 2.12 4.79
CA VAL A 284 -10.61 1.06 4.28
C VAL A 284 -10.30 0.71 2.81
N LEU A 285 -10.19 1.71 1.94
CA LEU A 285 -9.92 1.49 0.50
C LEU A 285 -8.54 0.88 0.25
N VAL A 286 -7.51 1.33 0.98
CA VAL A 286 -6.15 0.77 0.84
C VAL A 286 -6.06 -0.65 1.37
N SER A 287 -6.83 -0.97 2.40
CA SER A 287 -6.91 -2.33 2.94
C SER A 287 -7.63 -3.29 2.00
N ASP A 288 -8.61 -2.79 1.22
CA ASP A 288 -9.23 -3.55 0.14
C ASP A 288 -8.24 -3.84 -1.00
N LEU A 289 -7.40 -2.86 -1.38
CA LEU A 289 -6.30 -3.08 -2.33
C LEU A 289 -5.30 -4.12 -1.84
N MET A 290 -4.91 -4.05 -0.57
CA MET A 290 -4.02 -5.02 0.06
C MET A 290 -4.67 -6.42 0.02
N ARG A 291 -5.95 -6.53 0.37
CA ARG A 291 -6.72 -7.78 0.27
C ARG A 291 -6.68 -8.32 -1.17
N ASP A 292 -7.03 -7.52 -2.16
CA ASP A 292 -7.07 -7.94 -3.56
C ASP A 292 -5.70 -8.47 -4.05
N ARG A 293 -4.60 -7.82 -3.67
CA ARG A 293 -3.24 -8.29 -4.03
C ARG A 293 -2.86 -9.59 -3.33
N ILE A 294 -3.28 -9.80 -2.09
CA ILE A 294 -3.07 -11.07 -1.36
C ILE A 294 -3.87 -12.20 -2.03
N HIS A 295 -5.12 -11.93 -2.42
CA HIS A 295 -5.95 -12.90 -3.13
C HIS A 295 -5.46 -13.19 -4.56
N HIS A 296 -4.87 -12.20 -5.23
CA HIS A 296 -4.18 -12.39 -6.50
C HIS A 296 -2.92 -13.25 -6.34
N MET A 297 -2.16 -13.04 -5.27
CA MET A 297 -1.00 -13.87 -4.95
C MET A 297 -1.39 -15.33 -4.69
N MET A 298 -2.50 -15.58 -3.99
CA MET A 298 -3.05 -16.95 -3.83
C MET A 298 -3.35 -17.59 -5.19
N TYR A 299 -4.04 -16.87 -6.08
CA TYR A 299 -4.35 -17.35 -7.42
C TYR A 299 -3.09 -17.71 -8.21
N LYS A 300 -2.06 -16.86 -8.13
CA LYS A 300 -0.79 -17.06 -8.85
C LYS A 300 0.03 -18.21 -8.29
N LEU A 301 0.01 -18.43 -6.98
CA LEU A 301 0.61 -19.61 -6.36
C LEU A 301 -0.04 -20.91 -6.86
N MET A 302 -1.37 -20.94 -6.93
CA MET A 302 -2.11 -22.08 -7.48
C MET A 302 -1.74 -22.32 -8.95
N ALA A 303 -1.79 -21.26 -9.76
CA ALA A 303 -1.49 -21.34 -11.19
C ALA A 303 -0.03 -21.69 -11.51
N TYR A 304 0.92 -21.35 -10.63
CA TYR A 304 2.32 -21.74 -10.77
C TYR A 304 2.55 -23.25 -10.56
N ALA A 305 1.71 -23.85 -9.72
CA ALA A 305 1.88 -25.22 -9.25
C ALA A 305 1.03 -26.25 -10.01
N ASP A 306 0.08 -25.80 -10.83
CA ASP A 306 -0.74 -26.59 -11.75
C ASP A 306 -0.03 -26.81 -13.10
#